data_AF-A0A3R7P4E7-F1
#
_entry.id   AF-A0A3R7P4E7-F1
#
_cell.length_a   1.000
_cell.length_b   1.000
_cell.length_c   1.000
_cell.angle_alpha   90.00
_cell.angle_beta   90.00
_cell.angle_gamma   90.00
#
_symmetry.space_group_name_H-M   'P 1'
#
loop_
_entity.id
_entity.type
_entity.pdbx_description
1 polymer ?
#
loop_
_entity_poly.entity_id
_entity_poly.type
_entity_poly.pdbx_seq_one_letter_code
_entity_poly.pdbx_strand_id
1 'polypeptide(L)'
;MQFAEVLSKSGILSDDYQGKPSNVLVAIQWGYEVGLAPMQALQNIAVINGKATVWGDSALALVKSHPAFRGHQEWLEGEEAICEIKRRLPNGDIETTRRTFSIHEAKRAGLTNKRGPWQNYPNRMLCLRARGFALRDSFPDALKGIITTEEAMDYEDAEKQSSEKAVQAPVVSSEGDTMQNIVEALSEEPSETEGVKPPEPLLLHLPGKEPIKFDTDLEWASEYADKMLEMRQYEKFTHAERRTKLKLLKELNQETLDKIDPELSTEMEEKRKSYNAALSVEAKEMSDVQSGTNTETATGL
;
A
#
# COMPACT_ATOMS: atom_id res chain seq x y z
N MET A 1 -7.67 34.98 10.97
CA MET A 1 -7.81 34.33 12.29
C MET A 1 -9.24 34.42 12.81
N GLN A 2 -9.78 35.62 13.10
CA GLN A 2 -11.14 35.78 13.66
C GLN A 2 -12.26 35.06 12.88
N PHE A 3 -12.24 35.09 11.54
CA PHE A 3 -13.23 34.36 10.72
C PHE A 3 -13.25 32.85 11.01
N ALA A 4 -12.07 32.22 11.07
CA ALA A 4 -11.92 30.80 11.34
C ALA A 4 -12.31 30.44 12.78
N GLU A 5 -12.01 31.32 13.75
CA GLU A 5 -12.45 31.17 15.15
C GLU A 5 -13.96 31.18 15.27
N VAL A 6 -14.65 32.12 14.60
CA VAL A 6 -16.11 32.18 14.61
C VAL A 6 -16.71 30.93 13.98
N LEU A 7 -16.20 30.53 12.83
CA LEU A 7 -16.69 29.35 12.11
C LEU A 7 -16.47 28.05 12.90
N SER A 8 -15.32 27.89 13.55
CA SER A 8 -15.01 26.71 14.38
C SER A 8 -15.95 26.53 15.58
N LYS A 9 -16.72 27.56 15.96
CA LYS A 9 -17.73 27.50 17.02
C LYS A 9 -19.14 27.18 16.50
N SER A 10 -19.31 27.15 15.18
CA SER A 10 -20.58 26.85 14.55
C SER A 10 -20.83 25.35 14.50
N GLY A 11 -22.05 24.92 14.86
CA GLY A 11 -22.47 23.52 14.77
C GLY A 11 -22.75 23.02 13.35
N ILE A 12 -22.58 23.87 12.32
CA ILE A 12 -22.76 23.48 10.92
C ILE A 12 -21.54 22.76 10.33
N LEU A 13 -20.36 22.90 10.97
CA LEU A 13 -19.13 22.28 10.49
C LEU A 13 -18.97 20.86 11.07
N SER A 14 -18.24 20.00 10.36
CA SER A 14 -17.90 18.67 10.86
C SER A 14 -17.00 18.75 12.11
N ASP A 15 -16.94 17.64 12.85
CA ASP A 15 -16.14 17.49 14.07
C ASP A 15 -14.63 17.72 13.83
N ASP A 16 -14.17 17.60 12.59
CA ASP A 16 -12.80 17.89 12.18
C ASP A 16 -12.43 19.38 12.28
N TYR A 17 -13.45 20.25 12.33
CA TYR A 17 -13.32 21.70 12.34
C TYR A 17 -13.79 22.36 13.63
N GLN A 18 -14.71 21.71 14.35
CA GLN A 18 -15.26 22.25 15.59
C GLN A 18 -14.16 22.43 16.65
N GLY A 19 -14.04 23.65 17.19
CA GLY A 19 -13.00 24.03 18.14
C GLY A 19 -11.57 24.08 17.55
N LYS A 20 -11.40 23.88 16.24
CA LYS A 20 -10.09 23.79 15.56
C LYS A 20 -9.97 24.87 14.48
N PRO A 21 -9.78 26.15 14.84
CA PRO A 21 -9.72 27.26 13.87
C PRO A 21 -8.59 27.13 12.85
N SER A 22 -7.45 26.51 13.22
CA SER A 22 -6.36 26.25 12.28
C SER A 22 -6.78 25.31 11.14
N ASN A 23 -7.56 24.26 11.43
CA ASN A 23 -8.06 23.34 10.41
C ASN A 23 -9.05 24.04 9.46
N VAL A 24 -9.90 24.91 9.99
CA VAL A 24 -10.82 25.74 9.20
C VAL A 24 -10.04 26.63 8.23
N LEU A 25 -9.00 27.31 8.71
CA LEU A 25 -8.17 28.17 7.87
C LEU A 25 -7.46 27.37 6.76
N VAL A 26 -6.86 26.23 7.11
CA VAL A 26 -6.15 25.36 6.16
C VAL A 26 -7.11 24.81 5.10
N ALA A 27 -8.30 24.35 5.49
CA ALA A 27 -9.30 23.85 4.56
C ALA A 27 -9.77 24.94 3.59
N ILE A 28 -10.02 26.17 4.07
CA ILE A 28 -10.39 27.29 3.21
C ILE A 28 -9.25 27.64 2.24
N GLN A 29 -8.01 27.68 2.72
CA GLN A 29 -6.87 28.02 1.87
C GLN A 29 -6.65 26.98 0.78
N TRP A 30 -6.72 25.69 1.11
CA TRP A 30 -6.69 24.63 0.11
C TRP A 30 -7.86 24.69 -0.86
N GLY A 31 -9.06 24.98 -0.34
CA GLY A 31 -10.25 25.21 -1.15
C GLY A 31 -10.03 26.31 -2.19
N TYR A 32 -9.53 27.46 -1.76
CA TYR A 32 -9.19 28.56 -2.67
C TYR A 32 -8.21 28.10 -3.76
N GLU A 33 -7.21 27.31 -3.39
CA GLU A 33 -6.22 26.77 -4.31
C GLU A 33 -6.84 25.86 -5.35
N VAL A 34 -7.73 24.95 -4.99
CA VAL A 34 -8.42 24.07 -5.95
C VAL A 34 -9.66 24.71 -6.60
N GLY A 35 -9.94 25.99 -6.32
CA GLY A 35 -11.04 26.74 -6.94
C GLY A 35 -12.41 26.54 -6.28
N LEU A 36 -12.45 26.13 -5.02
CA LEU A 36 -13.66 26.04 -4.20
C LEU A 36 -13.88 27.33 -3.40
N ALA A 37 -15.13 27.78 -3.33
CA ALA A 37 -15.51 28.86 -2.43
C ALA A 37 -15.37 28.43 -0.95
N PRO A 38 -15.18 29.34 0.02
CA PRO A 38 -14.86 28.98 1.40
C PRO A 38 -15.83 28.00 2.07
N MET A 39 -17.15 28.20 1.88
CA MET A 39 -18.14 27.29 2.45
C MET A 39 -18.16 25.93 1.74
N GLN A 40 -17.91 25.92 0.43
CA GLN A 40 -17.79 24.68 -0.33
C GLN A 40 -16.53 23.92 0.08
N ALA A 41 -15.44 24.61 0.37
CA ALA A 41 -14.21 24.02 0.88
C ALA A 41 -14.45 23.29 2.21
N LEU A 42 -15.09 23.95 3.18
CA LEU A 42 -15.36 23.36 4.50
C LEU A 42 -16.30 22.14 4.46
N GLN A 43 -17.10 21.98 3.40
CA GLN A 43 -17.94 20.80 3.22
C GLN A 43 -17.22 19.66 2.49
N ASN A 44 -16.30 20.01 1.57
CA ASN A 44 -15.75 19.07 0.60
C ASN A 44 -14.30 18.68 0.85
N ILE A 45 -13.60 19.46 1.68
CA ILE A 45 -12.27 19.14 2.16
C ILE A 45 -12.41 18.54 3.56
N ALA A 46 -11.52 17.61 3.91
CA ALA A 46 -11.35 17.09 5.25
C ALA A 46 -9.88 17.23 5.65
N VAL A 47 -9.59 17.23 6.95
CA VAL A 47 -8.20 17.21 7.45
C VAL A 47 -7.99 15.88 8.15
N ILE A 48 -7.28 14.97 7.47
CA ILE A 48 -7.01 13.62 7.96
C ILE A 48 -5.51 13.47 8.13
N ASN A 49 -5.07 13.07 9.32
CA ASN A 49 -3.65 12.84 9.61
C ASN A 49 -2.74 14.03 9.28
N GLY A 50 -3.22 15.23 9.62
CA GLY A 50 -2.53 16.49 9.36
C GLY A 50 -2.50 16.93 7.89
N LYS A 51 -3.17 16.19 7.00
CA LYS A 51 -3.20 16.46 5.55
C LYS A 51 -4.59 16.90 5.13
N ALA A 52 -4.66 17.96 4.33
CA ALA A 52 -5.89 18.34 3.66
C ALA A 52 -6.20 17.34 2.54
N THR A 53 -7.43 16.87 2.49
CA THR A 53 -7.94 15.90 1.51
C THR A 53 -9.26 16.37 0.94
N VAL A 54 -9.65 15.86 -0.22
CA VAL A 54 -10.92 16.23 -0.87
C VAL A 54 -11.78 14.99 -1.07
N TRP A 55 -13.07 15.06 -0.78
CA TRP A 55 -13.98 13.94 -0.99
C TRP A 55 -14.01 13.52 -2.46
N GLY A 56 -14.06 12.21 -2.75
CA GLY A 56 -13.95 11.70 -4.12
C GLY A 56 -15.02 12.22 -5.09
N ASP A 57 -16.23 12.52 -4.60
CA ASP A 57 -17.29 13.16 -5.41
C ASP A 57 -16.93 14.61 -5.78
N SER A 58 -16.29 15.33 -4.85
CA SER A 58 -15.86 16.73 -5.04
C SER A 58 -14.61 16.82 -5.91
N ALA A 59 -13.68 15.87 -5.78
CA ALA A 59 -12.57 15.70 -6.71
C ALA A 59 -13.06 15.53 -8.15
N LEU A 60 -14.08 14.68 -8.35
CA LEU A 60 -14.68 14.49 -9.67
C LEU A 60 -15.35 15.77 -10.19
N ALA A 61 -16.01 16.54 -9.32
CA ALA A 61 -16.62 17.82 -9.69
C ALA A 61 -15.58 18.84 -10.16
N LEU A 62 -14.44 18.94 -9.46
CA LEU A 62 -13.30 19.77 -9.84
C LEU A 62 -12.71 19.36 -11.19
N VAL A 63 -12.59 18.05 -11.44
CA VAL A 63 -12.12 17.55 -12.73
C VAL A 63 -13.13 17.83 -13.84
N LYS A 64 -14.43 17.65 -13.59
CA LYS A 64 -15.49 17.92 -14.57
C LYS A 64 -15.58 19.39 -14.96
N SER A 65 -15.23 20.32 -14.07
CA SER A 65 -15.18 21.75 -14.39
C SER A 65 -13.89 22.16 -15.13
N HIS A 66 -12.88 21.28 -15.20
CA HIS A 66 -11.61 21.58 -15.84
C HIS A 66 -11.76 21.69 -17.38
N PRO A 67 -11.18 22.72 -18.04
CA PRO A 67 -11.36 22.95 -19.49
C PRO A 67 -10.91 21.79 -20.40
N ALA A 68 -9.96 20.99 -19.92
CA ALA A 68 -9.43 19.83 -20.63
C ALA A 68 -10.26 18.54 -20.44
N PHE A 69 -11.30 18.54 -19.59
CA PHE A 69 -12.14 17.37 -19.37
C PHE A 69 -12.95 16.97 -20.60
N ARG A 70 -12.99 15.68 -20.92
CA ARG A 70 -13.70 15.16 -22.10
C ARG A 70 -14.63 13.99 -21.81
N GLY A 71 -14.49 13.33 -20.68
CA GLY A 71 -15.35 12.20 -20.36
C GLY A 71 -14.91 11.49 -19.10
N HIS A 72 -15.87 10.79 -18.51
CA HIS A 72 -15.71 9.99 -17.30
C HIS A 72 -16.66 8.79 -17.41
N GLN A 73 -16.16 7.60 -17.10
CA GLN A 73 -16.94 6.39 -16.99
C GLN A 73 -16.45 5.57 -15.81
N GLU A 74 -17.39 5.00 -15.05
CA GLU A 74 -17.13 4.11 -13.92
C GLU A 74 -18.08 2.93 -13.98
N TRP A 75 -17.56 1.73 -13.78
CA TRP A 75 -18.35 0.52 -13.70
C TRP A 75 -17.61 -0.56 -12.90
N LEU A 76 -18.34 -1.62 -12.56
CA LEU A 76 -17.79 -2.80 -11.90
C LEU A 76 -17.75 -3.95 -12.92
N GLU A 77 -16.61 -4.61 -13.02
CA GLU A 77 -16.43 -5.89 -13.72
C GLU A 77 -16.19 -6.96 -12.66
N GLY A 78 -17.24 -7.68 -12.28
CA GLY A 78 -17.17 -8.67 -11.21
C GLY A 78 -16.78 -8.04 -9.87
N GLU A 79 -15.61 -8.40 -9.36
CA GLU A 79 -15.06 -7.91 -8.09
C GLU A 79 -14.01 -6.79 -8.25
N GLU A 80 -13.92 -6.21 -9.45
CA GLU A 80 -13.01 -5.11 -9.78
C GLU A 80 -13.79 -3.86 -10.19
N ALA A 81 -13.44 -2.71 -9.60
CA ALA A 81 -13.94 -1.42 -10.05
C ALA A 81 -12.99 -0.81 -11.07
N ILE A 82 -13.55 -0.21 -12.11
CA ILE A 82 -12.82 0.45 -13.19
C ILE A 82 -13.27 1.90 -13.28
N CYS A 83 -12.32 2.82 -13.39
CA CYS A 83 -12.57 4.22 -13.69
C CYS A 83 -11.74 4.66 -14.90
N GLU A 84 -12.41 5.27 -15.87
CA GLU A 84 -11.79 5.89 -17.02
C GLU A 84 -12.07 7.39 -17.05
N ILE A 85 -11.00 8.16 -17.27
CA ILE A 85 -11.05 9.60 -17.43
C ILE A 85 -10.44 9.99 -18.77
N LYS A 86 -11.13 10.86 -19.51
CA LYS A 86 -10.66 11.38 -20.80
C LYS A 86 -10.25 12.84 -20.66
N ARG A 87 -9.02 13.15 -21.08
CA ARG A 87 -8.42 14.49 -21.02
C ARG A 87 -7.93 14.92 -22.39
N ARG A 88 -8.18 16.17 -22.78
CA ARG A 88 -7.56 16.80 -23.94
C ARG A 88 -6.16 17.29 -23.59
N LEU A 89 -5.15 16.83 -24.33
CA LEU A 89 -3.78 17.28 -24.23
C LEU A 89 -3.54 18.59 -25.00
N PRO A 90 -2.43 19.33 -24.74
CA PRO A 90 -2.12 20.57 -25.45
C PRO A 90 -1.99 20.42 -26.96
N ASN A 91 -1.56 19.25 -27.44
CA ASN A 91 -1.45 18.92 -28.87
C ASN A 91 -2.81 18.61 -29.53
N GLY A 92 -3.90 18.59 -28.75
CA GLY A 92 -5.26 18.31 -29.22
C GLY A 92 -5.72 16.86 -29.05
N ASP A 93 -4.81 15.94 -28.74
CA ASP A 93 -5.12 14.52 -28.57
C ASP A 93 -5.97 14.27 -27.32
N ILE A 94 -6.72 13.16 -27.33
CA ILE A 94 -7.48 12.70 -26.18
C ILE A 94 -6.73 11.56 -25.51
N GLU A 95 -6.19 11.83 -24.33
CA GLU A 95 -5.64 10.81 -23.44
C GLU A 95 -6.79 10.16 -22.65
N THR A 96 -6.75 8.82 -22.54
CA THR A 96 -7.67 8.05 -21.69
C THR A 96 -6.87 7.38 -20.59
N THR A 97 -7.05 7.84 -19.36
CA THR A 97 -6.43 7.23 -18.17
C THR A 97 -7.41 6.24 -17.57
N ARG A 98 -7.02 4.97 -17.51
CA ARG A 98 -7.78 3.89 -16.86
C ARG A 98 -7.06 3.47 -15.58
N ARG A 99 -7.81 3.38 -14.49
CA ARG A 99 -7.37 2.75 -13.24
C ARG A 99 -8.40 1.75 -12.75
N THR A 100 -7.91 0.72 -12.10
CA THR A 100 -8.74 -0.31 -11.51
C THR A 100 -8.40 -0.49 -10.05
N PHE A 101 -9.35 -1.06 -9.30
CA PHE A 101 -9.11 -1.48 -7.93
C PHE A 101 -10.02 -2.66 -7.59
N SER A 102 -9.41 -3.76 -7.17
CA SER A 102 -10.11 -5.01 -6.90
C SER A 102 -10.34 -5.26 -5.41
N ILE A 103 -11.32 -6.11 -5.09
CA ILE A 103 -11.51 -6.56 -3.70
C ILE A 103 -10.30 -7.34 -3.18
N HIS A 104 -9.54 -8.00 -4.05
CA HIS A 104 -8.32 -8.70 -3.68
C HIS A 104 -7.25 -7.73 -3.18
N GLU A 105 -7.05 -6.62 -3.89
CA GLU A 105 -6.15 -5.55 -3.43
C GLU A 105 -6.65 -4.92 -2.13
N ALA A 106 -7.95 -4.69 -1.99
CA ALA A 106 -8.54 -4.17 -0.76
C ALA A 106 -8.31 -5.11 0.44
N LYS A 107 -8.42 -6.43 0.24
CA LYS A 107 -8.13 -7.46 1.25
C LYS A 107 -6.64 -7.48 1.62
N ARG A 108 -5.75 -7.45 0.61
CA ARG A 108 -4.28 -7.38 0.84
C ARG A 108 -3.89 -6.11 1.62
N ALA A 109 -4.55 -4.99 1.35
CA ALA A 109 -4.33 -3.74 2.05
C ALA A 109 -5.03 -3.67 3.43
N GLY A 110 -5.65 -4.76 3.90
CA GLY A 110 -6.32 -4.84 5.20
C GLY A 110 -7.59 -3.98 5.33
N LEU A 111 -8.07 -3.38 4.22
CA LEU A 111 -9.16 -2.39 4.25
C LEU A 111 -10.50 -3.02 4.62
N THR A 112 -10.73 -4.26 4.19
CA THR A 112 -11.97 -5.00 4.47
C THR A 112 -12.09 -5.44 5.93
N ASN A 113 -10.97 -5.51 6.66
CA ASN A 113 -10.94 -5.89 8.07
C ASN A 113 -11.32 -4.72 9.00
N LYS A 114 -11.19 -3.48 8.51
CA LYS A 114 -11.56 -2.27 9.24
C LYS A 114 -13.08 -2.15 9.33
N ARG A 115 -13.61 -1.96 10.54
CA ARG A 115 -15.03 -1.67 10.74
C ARG A 115 -15.35 -0.33 10.07
N GLY A 116 -16.29 -0.32 9.12
CA GLY A 116 -16.65 0.92 8.44
C GLY A 116 -17.21 0.72 7.03
N PRO A 117 -17.09 1.74 6.16
CA PRO A 117 -17.64 1.74 4.80
C PRO A 117 -17.19 0.55 3.95
N TRP A 118 -15.98 0.04 4.16
CA TRP A 118 -15.45 -1.14 3.45
C TRP A 118 -16.24 -2.42 3.72
N GLN A 119 -16.86 -2.57 4.89
CA GLN A 119 -17.72 -3.71 5.22
C GLN A 119 -19.18 -3.48 4.80
N ASN A 120 -19.67 -2.26 4.99
CA ASN A 120 -21.08 -1.92 4.72
C ASN A 120 -21.36 -1.71 3.22
N TYR A 121 -20.41 -1.12 2.50
CA TYR A 121 -20.55 -0.66 1.11
C TYR A 121 -19.28 -0.94 0.27
N PRO A 122 -18.80 -2.19 0.19
CA PRO A 122 -17.53 -2.53 -0.46
C PRO A 122 -17.47 -2.07 -1.92
N ASN A 123 -18.53 -2.32 -2.70
CA ASN A 123 -18.58 -1.93 -4.12
C ASN A 123 -18.41 -0.42 -4.33
N ARG A 124 -19.00 0.40 -3.45
CA ARG A 124 -18.84 1.86 -3.52
C ARG A 124 -17.41 2.27 -3.20
N MET A 125 -16.78 1.63 -2.21
CA MET A 125 -15.39 1.90 -1.83
C MET A 125 -14.41 1.52 -2.93
N LEU A 126 -14.63 0.38 -3.62
CA LEU A 126 -13.84 -0.01 -4.79
C LEU A 126 -13.91 1.07 -5.89
N CYS A 127 -15.13 1.53 -6.23
CA CYS A 127 -15.31 2.60 -7.23
C CYS A 127 -14.62 3.91 -6.81
N LEU A 128 -14.74 4.31 -5.54
CA LEU A 128 -14.08 5.51 -5.03
C LEU A 128 -12.56 5.41 -5.08
N ARG A 129 -12.01 4.19 -4.91
CA ARG A 129 -10.57 3.97 -5.02
C ARG A 129 -10.06 4.04 -6.45
N ALA A 130 -10.69 3.31 -7.36
CA ALA A 130 -10.37 3.38 -8.78
C ALA A 130 -10.50 4.82 -9.31
N ARG A 131 -11.53 5.55 -8.87
CA ARG A 131 -11.74 6.97 -9.17
C ARG A 131 -10.60 7.85 -8.66
N GLY A 132 -10.26 7.76 -7.37
CA GLY A 132 -9.21 8.61 -6.78
C GLY A 132 -7.88 8.50 -7.53
N PHE A 133 -7.51 7.27 -7.91
CA PHE A 133 -6.31 7.02 -8.72
C PHE A 133 -6.45 7.59 -10.13
N ALA A 134 -7.56 7.34 -10.82
CA ALA A 134 -7.76 7.85 -12.17
C ALA A 134 -7.75 9.39 -12.21
N LEU A 135 -8.38 10.06 -11.25
CA LEU A 135 -8.45 11.53 -11.21
C LEU A 135 -7.09 12.16 -10.93
N ARG A 136 -6.29 11.61 -10.00
CA ARG A 136 -4.95 12.15 -9.71
C ARG A 136 -3.99 11.99 -10.87
N ASP A 137 -4.07 10.85 -11.55
CA ASP A 137 -3.18 10.57 -12.68
C ASP A 137 -3.57 11.37 -13.92
N SER A 138 -4.87 11.59 -14.14
CA SER A 138 -5.35 12.34 -15.31
C SER A 138 -5.38 13.85 -15.12
N PHE A 139 -5.67 14.36 -13.92
CA PHE A 139 -5.81 15.80 -13.61
C PHE A 139 -5.03 16.23 -12.36
N PRO A 140 -3.70 16.01 -12.31
CA PRO A 140 -2.88 16.42 -11.18
C PRO A 140 -2.85 17.94 -11.00
N ASP A 141 -3.02 18.70 -12.07
CA ASP A 141 -3.10 20.17 -12.10
C ASP A 141 -4.42 20.71 -11.52
N ALA A 142 -5.54 20.00 -11.70
CA ALA A 142 -6.81 20.38 -11.09
C ALA A 142 -6.82 20.08 -9.58
N LEU A 143 -6.25 18.93 -9.17
CA LEU A 143 -6.25 18.50 -7.77
C LEU A 143 -5.09 19.05 -6.95
N LYS A 144 -4.06 19.61 -7.60
CA LYS A 144 -2.90 20.25 -6.94
C LYS A 144 -2.22 19.34 -5.88
N GLY A 145 -2.16 18.04 -6.16
CA GLY A 145 -1.55 17.05 -5.27
C GLY A 145 -2.40 16.62 -4.07
N ILE A 146 -3.62 17.13 -3.92
CA ILE A 146 -4.55 16.68 -2.88
C ILE A 146 -5.02 15.26 -3.20
N ILE A 147 -4.97 14.37 -2.19
CA ILE A 147 -5.50 13.01 -2.29
C ILE A 147 -6.98 12.95 -1.89
N THR A 148 -7.67 11.89 -2.31
CA THR A 148 -9.06 11.74 -1.90
C THR A 148 -9.18 11.43 -0.42
N THR A 149 -10.24 11.93 0.21
CA THR A 149 -10.49 11.69 1.64
C THR A 149 -10.59 10.21 1.95
N GLU A 150 -11.26 9.44 1.09
CA GLU A 150 -11.37 7.98 1.22
C GLU A 150 -10.01 7.29 1.19
N GLU A 151 -9.07 7.80 0.39
CA GLU A 151 -7.69 7.30 0.36
C GLU A 151 -6.94 7.63 1.64
N ALA A 152 -7.09 8.84 2.16
CA ALA A 152 -6.43 9.21 3.41
C ALA A 152 -6.94 8.46 4.63
N MET A 153 -8.25 8.14 4.67
CA MET A 153 -8.85 7.35 5.74
C MET A 153 -8.30 5.92 5.84
N ASP A 154 -7.71 5.41 4.76
CA ASP A 154 -7.14 4.08 4.75
C ASP A 154 -5.75 4.03 5.36
N TYR A 155 -5.00 5.15 5.34
CA TYR A 155 -3.72 5.25 6.01
C TYR A 155 -3.92 5.29 7.52
N GLU A 156 -3.05 4.60 8.24
CA GLU A 156 -3.01 4.72 9.70
C GLU A 156 -2.45 6.09 10.10
N ASP A 157 -2.91 6.60 11.24
CA ASP A 157 -2.47 7.88 11.77
C ASP A 157 -0.95 7.88 11.97
N ALA A 158 -0.24 8.77 11.28
CA ALA A 158 1.20 8.93 11.41
C ALA A 158 1.63 9.24 12.88
N GLU A 159 0.72 9.80 13.70
CA GLU A 159 0.96 10.03 15.12
C GLU A 159 1.13 8.74 15.94
N LYS A 160 0.62 7.59 15.47
CA LYS A 160 0.90 6.28 16.09
C LYS A 160 2.27 5.71 15.68
N GLN A 161 2.85 6.20 14.59
CA GLN A 161 4.19 5.79 14.13
C GLN A 161 5.30 6.70 14.73
N SER A 162 4.99 7.92 15.13
CA SER A 162 5.95 8.81 15.81
C SER A 162 5.98 8.57 17.33
N SER A 163 6.41 7.38 17.76
CA SER A 163 6.96 7.21 19.12
C SER A 163 8.46 7.53 19.18
N GLU A 164 9.07 7.89 18.06
CA GLU A 164 10.40 8.48 18.05
C GLU A 164 10.35 9.85 18.74
N LYS A 165 10.97 9.92 19.93
CA LYS A 165 11.19 11.18 20.65
C LYS A 165 11.68 12.21 19.65
N ALA A 166 10.94 13.31 19.51
CA ALA A 166 11.36 14.47 18.75
C ALA A 166 12.81 14.80 19.14
N VAL A 167 13.75 14.57 18.22
CA VAL A 167 15.14 14.98 18.39
C VAL A 167 15.08 16.48 18.56
N GLN A 168 15.40 16.97 19.77
CA GLN A 168 15.42 18.40 20.03
C GLN A 168 16.33 19.04 19.00
N ALA A 169 15.82 20.06 18.30
CA ALA A 169 16.63 20.86 17.40
C ALA A 169 17.86 21.35 18.18
N PRO A 170 19.08 21.22 17.62
CA PRO A 170 20.28 21.64 18.31
C PRO A 170 20.15 23.13 18.62
N VAL A 171 20.22 23.47 19.90
CA VAL A 171 20.29 24.86 20.36
C VAL A 171 21.65 25.36 19.91
N VAL A 172 21.69 26.12 18.82
CA VAL A 172 22.90 26.85 18.43
C VAL A 172 23.03 28.04 19.37
N SER A 173 23.74 27.83 20.49
CA SER A 173 24.22 28.94 21.31
C SER A 173 25.36 29.64 20.56
N SER A 174 25.20 30.95 20.37
CA SER A 174 26.13 31.82 19.66
C SER A 174 27.46 31.99 20.41
N GLU A 175 28.51 32.02 19.60
CA GLU A 175 29.86 32.56 19.85
C GLU A 175 30.83 31.70 20.69
N GLY A 176 31.93 31.30 20.03
CA GLY A 176 33.25 31.32 20.67
C GLY A 176 34.12 30.07 20.55
N ASP A 177 33.59 28.90 20.19
CA ASP A 177 34.32 27.66 20.52
C ASP A 177 34.34 26.60 19.40
N THR A 178 34.16 27.02 18.15
CA THR A 178 34.00 26.08 17.03
C THR A 178 35.31 25.39 16.63
N MET A 179 36.48 25.99 16.90
CA MET A 179 37.75 25.35 16.52
C MET A 179 38.25 24.34 17.56
N GLN A 180 38.06 24.57 18.85
CA GLN A 180 38.49 23.64 19.90
C GLN A 180 37.60 22.39 19.93
N ASN A 181 36.29 22.55 19.83
CA ASN A 181 35.36 21.41 19.79
C ASN A 181 35.55 20.51 18.55
N ILE A 182 35.96 21.05 17.40
CA ILE A 182 36.24 20.24 16.21
C ILE A 182 37.55 19.46 16.35
N VAL A 183 38.59 20.06 16.95
CA VAL A 183 39.89 19.38 17.13
C VAL A 183 39.82 18.32 18.22
N GLU A 184 39.02 18.54 19.27
CA GLU A 184 38.81 17.57 20.35
C GLU A 184 37.94 16.39 19.85
N ALA A 185 36.87 16.65 19.08
CA ALA A 185 36.04 15.60 18.47
C ALA A 185 36.74 14.77 17.38
N LEU A 186 37.84 15.26 16.80
CA LEU A 186 38.67 14.52 15.83
C LEU A 186 39.82 13.75 16.49
N SER A 187 40.07 13.98 17.79
CA SER A 187 41.19 13.39 18.52
C SER A 187 40.77 12.32 19.54
N GLU A 188 39.48 12.22 19.86
CA GLU A 188 38.96 11.12 20.68
C GLU A 188 38.72 9.89 19.80
N GLU A 189 39.51 8.83 20.03
CA GLU A 189 39.18 7.50 19.55
C GLU A 189 37.80 7.10 20.12
N PRO A 190 36.93 6.48 19.31
CA PRO A 190 35.56 6.20 19.73
C PRO A 190 35.57 5.21 20.91
N SER A 191 35.31 5.77 22.08
CA SER A 191 34.97 5.05 23.31
C SER A 191 33.74 4.19 23.09
N GLU A 192 33.89 2.91 23.42
CA GLU A 192 32.87 1.86 23.42
C GLU A 192 31.55 2.34 24.06
N THR A 193 30.50 2.49 23.24
CA THR A 193 29.12 2.43 23.73
C THR A 193 28.70 0.97 23.83
N GLU A 194 28.27 0.57 25.03
CA GLU A 194 27.75 -0.76 25.34
C GLU A 194 26.74 -1.25 24.29
N GLY A 195 26.98 -2.48 23.81
CA GLY A 195 26.49 -2.97 22.54
C GLY A 195 25.00 -3.31 22.48
N VAL A 196 24.31 -2.67 21.54
CA VAL A 196 23.24 -3.33 20.78
C VAL A 196 23.93 -4.10 19.66
N LYS A 197 23.97 -5.43 19.80
CA LYS A 197 24.46 -6.34 18.75
C LYS A 197 23.73 -5.96 17.44
N PRO A 198 24.43 -5.76 16.30
CA PRO A 198 23.78 -5.59 15.01
C PRO A 198 22.74 -6.70 14.82
N PRO A 199 21.51 -6.41 14.34
CA PRO A 199 20.55 -7.47 14.06
C PRO A 199 21.24 -8.48 13.15
N GLU A 200 21.28 -9.74 13.59
CA GLU A 200 21.92 -10.80 12.82
C GLU A 200 21.21 -10.86 11.46
N PRO A 201 21.95 -10.78 10.33
CA PRO A 201 21.33 -10.74 9.02
C PRO A 201 20.50 -12.02 8.80
N LEU A 202 19.29 -11.85 8.26
CA LEU A 202 18.41 -12.97 7.97
C LEU A 202 19.00 -13.78 6.81
N LEU A 203 19.18 -15.08 7.02
CA LEU A 203 19.77 -15.97 6.03
C LEU A 203 18.68 -16.77 5.31
N LEU A 204 18.64 -16.66 4.00
CA LEU A 204 17.85 -17.52 3.12
C LEU A 204 18.72 -18.67 2.60
N HIS A 205 18.42 -19.87 3.05
CA HIS A 205 19.11 -21.09 2.66
C HIS A 205 18.42 -21.73 1.46
N LEU A 206 19.15 -21.82 0.33
CA LEU A 206 18.69 -22.51 -0.86
C LEU A 206 19.35 -23.89 -0.98
N PRO A 207 18.68 -24.90 -1.54
CA PRO A 207 19.24 -26.24 -1.66
C PRO A 207 20.53 -26.25 -2.51
N GLY A 208 21.67 -26.49 -1.88
CA GLY A 208 22.98 -26.59 -2.55
C GLY A 208 23.60 -25.26 -2.99
N LYS A 209 23.14 -24.12 -2.46
CA LYS A 209 23.73 -22.79 -2.71
C LYS A 209 24.12 -22.12 -1.39
N GLU A 210 25.00 -21.13 -1.48
CA GLU A 210 25.37 -20.31 -0.33
C GLU A 210 24.16 -19.49 0.17
N PRO A 211 24.04 -19.26 1.50
CA PRO A 211 22.93 -18.51 2.05
C PRO A 211 22.93 -17.05 1.59
N ILE A 212 21.77 -16.55 1.19
CA ILE A 212 21.59 -15.15 0.78
C ILE A 212 21.23 -14.34 2.02
N LYS A 213 21.86 -13.18 2.19
CA LYS A 213 21.69 -12.30 3.36
C LYS A 213 20.65 -11.23 3.08
N PHE A 214 19.80 -10.97 4.05
CA PHE A 214 18.78 -9.93 4.00
C PHE A 214 18.81 -9.09 5.28
N ASP A 215 18.53 -7.80 5.12
CA ASP A 215 18.54 -6.82 6.21
C ASP A 215 17.13 -6.60 6.78
N THR A 216 16.08 -7.00 6.06
CA THR A 216 14.68 -6.84 6.47
C THR A 216 13.84 -8.11 6.29
N ASP A 217 12.87 -8.31 7.19
CA ASP A 217 11.90 -9.41 7.14
C ASP A 217 11.10 -9.43 5.84
N LEU A 218 10.74 -8.25 5.32
CA LEU A 218 9.92 -8.10 4.11
C LEU A 218 10.69 -8.52 2.85
N GLU A 219 11.96 -8.11 2.72
CA GLU A 219 12.81 -8.51 1.60
C GLU A 219 13.06 -10.03 1.64
N TRP A 220 13.34 -10.56 2.83
CA TRP A 220 13.51 -12.01 3.02
C TRP A 220 12.24 -12.78 2.63
N ALA A 221 11.07 -12.35 3.10
CA ALA A 221 9.79 -13.01 2.82
C ALA A 221 9.41 -12.96 1.33
N SER A 222 9.70 -11.85 0.65
CA SER A 222 9.49 -11.72 -0.79
C SER A 222 10.34 -12.73 -1.57
N GLU A 223 11.65 -12.78 -1.30
CA GLU A 223 12.57 -13.70 -1.99
C GLU A 223 12.27 -15.17 -1.66
N TYR A 224 11.89 -15.47 -0.41
CA TYR A 224 11.43 -16.80 -0.03
C TYR A 224 10.18 -17.21 -0.82
N ALA A 225 9.21 -16.31 -0.99
CA ALA A 225 8.00 -16.56 -1.79
C ALA A 225 8.30 -16.78 -3.27
N ASP A 226 9.19 -15.98 -3.86
CA ASP A 226 9.60 -16.12 -5.25
C ASP A 226 10.29 -17.45 -5.50
N LYS A 227 11.16 -17.89 -4.58
CA LYS A 227 11.82 -19.20 -4.65
C LYS A 227 10.84 -20.36 -4.50
N MET A 228 9.81 -20.22 -3.66
CA MET A 228 8.72 -21.20 -3.60
C MET A 228 7.95 -21.29 -4.91
N LEU A 229 7.65 -20.15 -5.55
CA LEU A 229 6.96 -20.11 -6.84
C LEU A 229 7.80 -20.75 -7.96
N GLU A 230 9.10 -20.44 -8.01
CA GLU A 230 10.06 -21.03 -8.94
C GLU A 230 10.07 -22.56 -8.82
N MET A 231 10.13 -23.09 -7.59
CA MET A 231 10.09 -24.53 -7.34
C MET A 231 8.74 -25.18 -7.72
N ARG A 232 7.62 -24.47 -7.58
CA ARG A 232 6.30 -24.95 -7.99
C ARG A 232 6.18 -25.04 -9.52
N GLN A 233 6.72 -24.06 -10.23
CA GLN A 233 6.58 -23.93 -11.68
C GLN A 233 7.65 -24.70 -12.46
N TYR A 234 8.70 -25.20 -11.81
CA TYR A 234 9.79 -25.87 -12.49
C TYR A 234 9.38 -27.18 -13.18
N GLU A 235 9.21 -27.11 -14.50
CA GLU A 235 8.63 -28.16 -15.34
C GLU A 235 9.41 -29.47 -15.33
N LYS A 236 10.74 -29.41 -15.13
CA LYS A 236 11.60 -30.60 -15.13
C LYS A 236 11.42 -31.50 -13.90
N PHE A 237 10.72 -31.03 -12.87
CA PHE A 237 10.37 -31.85 -11.71
C PHE A 237 8.94 -32.37 -11.80
N THR A 238 8.75 -33.61 -11.40
CA THR A 238 7.42 -34.19 -11.16
C THR A 238 6.72 -33.50 -9.99
N HIS A 239 5.38 -33.57 -9.91
CA HIS A 239 4.63 -32.99 -8.79
C HIS A 239 5.06 -33.56 -7.42
N ALA A 240 5.54 -34.82 -7.37
CA ALA A 240 6.09 -35.40 -6.15
C ALA A 240 7.45 -34.77 -5.77
N GLU A 241 8.35 -34.58 -6.73
CA GLU A 241 9.64 -33.92 -6.50
C GLU A 241 9.47 -32.45 -6.10
N ARG A 242 8.54 -31.72 -6.72
CA ARG A 242 8.22 -30.33 -6.36
C ARG A 242 7.77 -30.22 -4.90
N ARG A 243 6.89 -31.12 -4.44
CA ARG A 243 6.46 -31.17 -3.03
C ARG A 243 7.61 -31.46 -2.07
N THR A 244 8.51 -32.38 -2.44
CA THR A 244 9.71 -32.69 -1.66
C THR A 244 10.67 -31.50 -1.59
N LYS A 245 10.86 -30.77 -2.69
CA LYS A 245 11.71 -29.57 -2.72
C LYS A 245 11.13 -28.42 -1.89
N LEU A 246 9.82 -28.19 -1.95
CA LEU A 246 9.14 -27.20 -1.09
C LEU A 246 9.24 -27.56 0.40
N LYS A 247 9.17 -28.85 0.75
CA LYS A 247 9.38 -29.31 2.12
C LYS A 247 10.82 -29.04 2.59
N LEU A 248 11.79 -29.37 1.74
CA LEU A 248 13.21 -29.17 2.04
C LEU A 248 13.56 -27.67 2.16
N LEU A 249 12.97 -26.81 1.32
CA LEU A 249 13.15 -25.35 1.43
C LEU A 249 12.62 -24.80 2.76
N LYS A 250 11.49 -25.32 3.26
CA LYS A 250 10.98 -24.99 4.59
C LYS A 250 11.96 -25.44 5.68
N GLU A 251 12.38 -26.71 5.65
CA GLU A 251 13.27 -27.27 6.67
C GLU A 251 14.58 -26.49 6.79
N LEU A 252 15.17 -26.08 5.65
CA LEU A 252 16.40 -25.28 5.62
C LEU A 252 16.24 -23.86 6.18
N ASN A 253 15.03 -23.33 6.22
CA ASN A 253 14.75 -21.95 6.61
C ASN A 253 13.90 -21.85 7.87
N GLN A 254 13.69 -22.96 8.59
CA GLN A 254 12.83 -22.98 9.77
C GLN A 254 13.35 -22.00 10.85
N GLU A 255 14.66 -21.95 11.06
CA GLU A 255 15.28 -21.00 11.99
C GLU A 255 15.04 -19.53 11.61
N THR A 256 14.96 -19.22 10.33
CA THR A 256 14.67 -17.85 9.87
C THR A 256 13.17 -17.55 9.93
N LEU A 257 12.33 -18.53 9.60
CA LEU A 257 10.87 -18.44 9.71
C LEU A 257 10.39 -18.23 11.16
N ASP A 258 11.13 -18.74 12.15
CA ASP A 258 10.83 -18.55 13.57
C ASP A 258 11.30 -17.17 14.09
N LYS A 259 12.16 -16.47 13.33
CA LYS A 259 12.75 -15.16 13.69
C LYS A 259 12.03 -13.96 13.07
N ILE A 260 11.49 -14.13 11.86
CA ILE A 260 10.77 -13.06 11.16
C ILE A 260 9.40 -12.79 11.80
N ASP A 261 8.78 -11.67 11.43
CA ASP A 261 7.43 -11.31 11.81
C ASP A 261 6.44 -12.51 11.75
N PRO A 262 5.68 -12.77 12.84
CA PRO A 262 4.77 -13.92 12.92
C PRO A 262 3.67 -13.95 11.85
N GLU A 263 3.23 -12.78 11.37
CA GLU A 263 2.21 -12.67 10.32
C GLU A 263 2.80 -13.11 8.97
N LEU A 264 4.01 -12.62 8.64
CA LEU A 264 4.76 -13.04 7.44
C LEU A 264 5.09 -14.54 7.47
N SER A 265 5.53 -15.06 8.62
CA SER A 265 5.83 -16.49 8.81
C SER A 265 4.59 -17.36 8.56
N THR A 266 3.44 -16.93 9.09
CA THR A 266 2.15 -17.61 8.88
C THR A 266 1.74 -17.59 7.41
N GLU A 267 1.89 -16.45 6.72
CA GLU A 267 1.60 -16.32 5.29
C GLU A 267 2.45 -17.27 4.43
N MET A 268 3.74 -17.39 4.72
CA MET A 268 4.64 -18.30 3.98
C MET A 268 4.23 -19.77 4.16
N GLU A 269 3.83 -20.16 5.37
CA GLU A 269 3.35 -21.52 5.65
C GLU A 269 2.02 -21.81 4.94
N GLU A 270 1.10 -20.85 4.88
CA GLU A 270 -0.16 -20.96 4.14
C GLU A 270 0.06 -21.08 2.63
N LYS A 271 0.94 -20.24 2.05
CA LYS A 271 1.33 -20.33 0.63
C LYS A 271 1.88 -21.71 0.29
N ARG A 272 2.78 -22.25 1.13
CA ARG A 272 3.35 -23.60 0.96
C ARG A 272 2.27 -24.68 1.00
N LYS A 273 1.33 -24.61 1.96
CA LYS A 273 0.20 -25.55 2.07
C LYS A 273 -0.69 -25.50 0.83
N SER A 274 -1.03 -24.30 0.36
CA SER A 274 -1.79 -24.07 -0.87
C SER A 274 -1.11 -24.69 -2.09
N TYR A 275 0.20 -24.47 -2.26
CA TYR A 275 0.96 -25.06 -3.36
C TYR A 275 1.01 -26.58 -3.31
N ASN A 276 1.15 -27.17 -2.12
CA ASN A 276 1.15 -28.62 -1.95
C ASN A 276 -0.23 -29.23 -2.27
N ALA A 277 -1.31 -28.56 -1.85
CA ALA A 277 -2.68 -28.95 -2.19
C ALA A 277 -2.91 -28.91 -3.70
N ALA A 278 -2.53 -27.82 -4.37
CA ALA A 278 -2.65 -27.68 -5.82
C ALA A 278 -1.86 -28.76 -6.57
N LEU A 279 -0.59 -28.99 -6.23
CA LEU A 279 0.24 -30.02 -6.85
C LEU A 279 -0.33 -31.44 -6.65
N SER A 280 -1.07 -31.68 -5.56
CA SER A 280 -1.71 -32.97 -5.30
C SER A 280 -2.99 -33.18 -6.09
N VAL A 281 -3.72 -32.11 -6.42
CA VAL A 281 -4.88 -32.13 -7.32
C VAL A 281 -4.43 -32.32 -8.76
N GLU A 282 -3.46 -31.52 -9.22
CA GLU A 282 -2.86 -31.60 -10.56
C GLU A 282 -2.30 -33.01 -10.85
N ALA A 283 -1.65 -33.64 -9.85
CA ALA A 283 -1.15 -35.00 -9.98
C ALA A 283 -2.26 -36.07 -10.14
N LYS A 284 -3.42 -35.88 -9.50
CA LYS A 284 -4.58 -36.78 -9.64
C LYS A 284 -5.26 -36.62 -10.99
N GLU A 285 -5.45 -35.38 -11.43
CA GLU A 285 -6.02 -35.09 -12.75
C GLU A 285 -5.15 -35.67 -13.87
N MET A 286 -3.82 -35.56 -13.77
CA MET A 286 -2.91 -36.18 -14.72
C MET A 286 -3.01 -37.72 -14.74
N SER A 287 -3.20 -38.37 -13.59
CA SER A 287 -3.38 -39.83 -13.54
C SER A 287 -4.74 -40.29 -14.07
N ASP A 288 -5.80 -39.50 -13.86
CA ASP A 288 -7.15 -39.80 -14.34
C ASP A 288 -7.23 -39.66 -15.86
N VAL A 289 -6.56 -38.65 -16.44
CA VAL A 289 -6.45 -38.47 -17.90
C VAL A 289 -5.68 -39.62 -18.56
N GLN A 290 -4.58 -40.09 -17.94
CA GLN A 290 -3.80 -41.23 -18.47
C GLN A 290 -4.54 -42.58 -18.35
N SER A 291 -5.42 -42.74 -17.36
CA SER A 291 -6.23 -43.95 -17.20
C SER A 291 -7.45 -43.98 -18.12
N GLY A 292 -8.09 -42.84 -18.37
CA GLY A 292 -9.22 -42.70 -19.31
C GLY A 292 -8.85 -42.94 -20.78
N THR A 293 -7.63 -42.58 -21.19
CA THR A 293 -7.15 -42.83 -22.56
C THR A 293 -6.90 -44.31 -22.88
N ASN A 294 -6.69 -45.17 -21.86
CA ASN A 294 -6.49 -46.61 -22.07
C ASN A 294 -7.80 -47.41 -22.20
N THR A 295 -8.94 -46.83 -21.79
CA THR A 295 -10.24 -47.51 -21.84
C THR A 295 -11.01 -47.32 -23.15
N GLU A 296 -10.69 -46.30 -23.96
CA GLU A 296 -11.39 -46.06 -25.24
C GLU A 296 -10.82 -46.84 -26.44
N THR A 297 -9.61 -47.39 -26.34
CA THR A 297 -9.00 -48.21 -27.41
C THR A 297 -9.35 -49.71 -27.39
N ALA A 298 -10.14 -50.19 -26.42
CA ALA A 298 -10.46 -51.62 -26.26
C ALA A 298 -11.85 -52.05 -26.78
N THR A 299 -12.65 -51.14 -27.34
CA THR A 299 -14.04 -51.43 -27.78
C THR A 299 -14.27 -51.15 -29.27
N GLY A 300 -13.29 -51.50 -30.10
CA GLY A 300 -13.36 -51.35 -31.55
C GLY A 300 -12.64 -52.47 -32.28
N LEU A 301 -13.14 -53.71 -32.16
CA LEU A 301 -12.95 -54.82 -33.09
C LEU A 301 -14.09 -55.83 -32.91
#